data_AF-A0A947XRT4-F1
#
_entry.id   AF-A0A947XRT4-F1
#
_cell.length_a   1.000
_cell.length_b   1.000
_cell.length_c   1.000
_cell.angle_alpha   90.00
_cell.angle_beta   90.00
_cell.angle_gamma   90.00
#
_symmetry.space_group_name_H-M   'P 1'
#
loop_
_entity.id
_entity.type
_entity.pdbx_description
1 polymer ?
#
loop_
_entity_poly.entity_id
_entity_poly.type
_entity_poly.pdbx_seq_one_letter_code
_entity_poly.pdbx_strand_id
1 'polypeptide(L)'
;MASSITKAPHNKVSSTLRSIEEAGGTTKHLDWIRSSGNAALLIQFIDEQSGLSEKNPYEMTVEDQLAALRRANDEEKWGINEDDFVRLAETAPAWPRGKHAYRSFRIRFGEEDEGVAKTFEAHVARIKSIFTEKGFWRWEHLHSGVERLRLLNGNHTHKPVIEWVVADLDTHRKRDSITAVRGSKSLADELLVIAWMFPDRIRAIDYDKLPGLFAAGYESSVPEDGGEVWRSVVFVNFNCGCRRVYVIARDRSSDDSDFSVPVLRESPALGT
;
A
#
# COMPACT_ATOMS: atom_id res chain seq x y z
N MET A 1 29.44 -14.10 47.60
CA MET A 1 28.70 -12.87 47.95
C MET A 1 27.74 -12.55 46.81
N ALA A 2 26.44 -12.58 47.07
CA ALA A 2 25.41 -12.34 46.06
C ALA A 2 25.28 -10.83 45.76
N SER A 3 25.49 -10.44 44.51
CA SER A 3 25.30 -9.07 44.03
C SER A 3 23.79 -8.76 43.98
N SER A 4 23.30 -7.97 44.94
CA SER A 4 21.96 -7.39 44.92
C SER A 4 21.79 -6.50 43.69
N ILE A 5 20.96 -6.93 42.73
CA ILE A 5 20.51 -6.08 41.62
C ILE A 5 19.28 -5.33 42.12
N THR A 6 19.47 -4.06 42.46
CA THR A 6 18.41 -3.17 42.96
C THR A 6 17.76 -2.43 41.79
N LYS A 7 16.41 -2.41 41.79
CA LYS A 7 15.60 -1.57 40.88
C LYS A 7 15.83 -0.09 41.17
N ALA A 8 15.73 0.75 40.14
CA ALA A 8 16.00 2.18 40.25
C ALA A 8 14.89 2.91 41.05
N PRO A 9 15.22 3.93 41.86
CA PRO A 9 14.23 4.64 42.67
C PRO A 9 13.31 5.55 41.83
N HIS A 10 12.04 5.57 42.21
CA HIS A 10 10.88 5.97 41.41
C HIS A 10 10.65 7.47 41.14
N ASN A 11 11.59 8.38 41.44
CA ASN A 11 11.32 9.82 41.33
C ASN A 11 12.20 10.54 40.30
N LYS A 12 11.52 11.11 39.29
CA LYS A 12 12.01 11.83 38.08
C LYS A 12 12.66 10.97 36.99
N VAL A 13 11.92 9.96 36.55
CA VAL A 13 12.29 9.10 35.42
C VAL A 13 11.62 9.65 34.15
N SER A 14 12.40 10.16 33.19
CA SER A 14 11.87 10.55 31.86
C SER A 14 11.18 9.34 31.21
N SER A 15 10.21 9.57 30.33
CA SER A 15 9.44 8.50 29.66
C SER A 15 10.34 7.39 29.08
N THR A 16 11.48 7.77 28.52
CA THR A 16 12.52 6.88 27.98
C THR A 16 13.08 5.88 29.02
N LEU A 17 13.33 6.32 30.26
CA LEU A 17 13.90 5.47 31.30
C LEU A 17 12.85 4.48 31.84
N ARG A 18 11.57 4.82 31.77
CA ARG A 18 10.45 3.92 32.15
C ARG A 18 10.30 2.79 31.14
N SER A 19 10.37 3.10 29.84
CA SER A 19 10.33 2.08 28.78
C SER A 19 11.53 1.13 28.83
N ILE A 20 12.71 1.60 29.27
CA ILE A 20 13.88 0.75 29.49
C ILE A 20 13.65 -0.22 30.65
N GLU A 21 13.07 0.22 31.76
CA GLU A 21 12.74 -0.63 32.91
C GLU A 21 11.67 -1.68 32.57
N GLU A 22 10.63 -1.29 31.82
CA GLU A 22 9.57 -2.19 31.34
C GLU A 22 10.11 -3.29 30.40
N ALA A 23 11.17 -2.99 29.65
CA ALA A 23 11.89 -3.96 28.81
C ALA A 23 12.90 -4.82 29.59
N GLY A 24 12.92 -4.77 30.93
CA GLY A 24 13.84 -5.52 31.78
C GLY A 24 15.20 -4.86 31.99
N GLY A 25 15.32 -3.56 31.71
CA GLY A 25 16.52 -2.77 31.92
C GLY A 25 16.91 -2.68 33.40
N THR A 26 18.21 -2.81 33.68
CA THR A 26 18.74 -2.75 35.05
C THR A 26 19.42 -1.41 35.32
N THR A 27 19.67 -1.11 36.59
CA THR A 27 20.50 0.04 37.02
C THR A 27 21.87 0.05 36.35
N LYS A 28 22.48 -1.12 36.11
CA LYS A 28 23.74 -1.24 35.35
C LYS A 28 23.61 -0.81 33.89
N HIS A 29 22.48 -1.07 33.25
CA HIS A 29 22.23 -0.60 31.88
C HIS A 29 22.10 0.94 31.84
N LEU A 30 21.46 1.52 32.85
CA LEU A 30 21.32 2.98 32.96
C LEU A 30 22.66 3.67 33.21
N ASP A 31 23.51 3.11 34.05
CA ASP A 31 24.84 3.64 34.32
C ASP A 31 25.75 3.52 33.09
N TRP A 32 25.62 2.42 32.33
CA TRP A 32 26.30 2.27 31.04
C TRP A 32 25.85 3.32 30.03
N ILE A 33 24.55 3.58 29.88
CA ILE A 33 24.01 4.61 28.95
C ILE A 33 24.49 6.02 29.34
N ARG A 34 24.55 6.33 30.63
CA ARG A 34 24.97 7.65 31.15
C ARG A 34 26.47 7.90 31.07
N SER A 35 27.28 6.87 30.83
CA SER A 35 28.71 7.05 30.65
C SER A 35 29.03 7.74 29.30
N SER A 36 30.08 8.57 29.29
CA SER A 36 30.42 9.42 28.14
C SER A 36 30.52 8.64 26.84
N GLY A 37 29.77 9.06 25.83
CA GLY A 37 29.77 8.48 24.47
C GLY A 37 28.76 7.35 24.24
N ASN A 38 28.30 6.66 25.29
CA ASN A 38 27.41 5.50 25.12
C ASN A 38 25.96 5.88 24.77
N ALA A 39 25.46 7.01 25.25
CA ALA A 39 24.18 7.54 24.81
C ALA A 39 24.16 7.85 23.31
N ALA A 40 25.27 8.36 22.76
CA ALA A 40 25.39 8.63 21.33
C ALA A 40 25.44 7.34 20.50
N LEU A 41 26.16 6.31 20.98
CA LEU A 41 26.16 4.99 20.35
C LEU A 41 24.79 4.31 20.39
N LEU A 42 24.05 4.46 21.50
CA LEU A 42 22.68 3.93 21.60
C LEU A 42 21.73 4.66 20.65
N ILE A 43 21.83 5.99 20.54
CA ILE A 43 21.06 6.77 19.57
C ILE A 43 21.42 6.33 18.15
N GLN A 44 22.71 6.21 17.83
CA GLN A 44 23.17 5.72 16.53
C GLN A 44 22.64 4.32 16.23
N PHE A 45 22.71 3.40 17.19
CA PHE A 45 22.17 2.05 17.03
C PHE A 45 20.65 2.07 16.84
N ILE A 46 19.92 2.88 17.61
CA ILE A 46 18.47 3.05 17.46
C ILE A 46 18.15 3.63 16.08
N ASP A 47 18.90 4.62 15.61
CA ASP A 47 18.71 5.24 14.30
C ASP A 47 19.05 4.26 13.16
N GLU A 48 20.10 3.46 13.30
CA GLU A 48 20.48 2.39 12.36
C GLU A 48 19.41 1.29 12.32
N GLN A 49 18.92 0.83 13.47
CA GLN A 49 17.86 -0.18 13.55
C GLN A 49 16.51 0.37 13.05
N SER A 50 16.19 1.62 13.37
CA SER A 50 14.99 2.30 12.87
C SER A 50 15.08 2.50 11.37
N GLY A 51 16.24 2.87 10.84
CA GLY A 51 16.50 2.99 9.40
C GLY A 51 16.33 1.66 8.65
N LEU A 52 16.79 0.55 9.25
CA LEU A 52 16.55 -0.80 8.72
C LEU A 52 15.08 -1.21 8.80
N SER A 53 14.37 -0.82 9.86
CA SER A 53 12.93 -1.07 10.05
C SER A 53 12.05 -0.29 9.05
N GLU A 54 12.52 0.89 8.61
CA GLU A 54 11.80 1.76 7.66
C GLU A 54 12.09 1.43 6.19
N LYS A 55 13.03 0.52 5.89
CA LYS A 55 13.35 0.14 4.51
C LYS A 55 12.22 -0.71 3.91
N ASN A 56 11.74 -0.33 2.74
CA ASN A 56 10.77 -1.13 2.00
C ASN A 56 11.49 -2.34 1.33
N PRO A 57 11.15 -3.59 1.67
CA PRO A 57 11.82 -4.77 1.10
C PRO A 57 11.45 -5.02 -0.38
N TYR A 58 10.48 -4.27 -0.92
CA TYR A 58 10.02 -4.36 -2.30
C TYR A 58 10.41 -3.11 -3.12
N GLU A 59 11.39 -2.36 -2.65
CA GLU A 59 11.95 -1.22 -3.39
C GLU A 59 12.43 -1.66 -4.78
N MET A 60 12.00 -0.92 -5.81
CA MET A 60 12.39 -1.13 -7.20
C MET A 60 13.01 0.13 -7.78
N THR A 61 14.00 -0.04 -8.64
CA THR A 61 14.61 1.07 -9.38
C THR A 61 13.62 1.68 -10.37
N VAL A 62 13.87 2.90 -10.83
CA VAL A 62 13.03 3.55 -11.85
C VAL A 62 13.09 2.74 -13.15
N GLU A 63 14.28 2.28 -13.50
CA GLU A 63 14.60 1.48 -14.67
C GLU A 63 13.80 0.17 -14.68
N ASP A 64 13.76 -0.55 -13.55
CA ASP A 64 13.01 -1.80 -13.44
C ASP A 64 11.50 -1.58 -13.55
N GLN A 65 10.98 -0.49 -12.96
CA GLN A 65 9.56 -0.15 -13.05
C GLN A 65 9.15 0.23 -14.48
N LEU A 66 9.99 0.99 -15.18
CA LEU A 66 9.76 1.35 -16.58
C LEU A 66 9.92 0.14 -17.50
N ALA A 67 10.87 -0.75 -17.25
CA ALA A 67 11.00 -2.00 -18.00
C ALA A 67 9.78 -2.91 -17.83
N ALA A 68 9.24 -3.03 -16.61
CA ALA A 68 8.02 -3.76 -16.33
C ALA A 68 6.80 -3.12 -17.03
N LEU A 69 6.71 -1.79 -17.03
CA LEU A 69 5.65 -1.05 -17.73
C LEU A 69 5.76 -1.21 -19.26
N ARG A 70 6.95 -1.13 -19.85
CA ARG A 70 7.19 -1.39 -21.29
C ARG A 70 6.71 -2.78 -21.67
N ARG A 71 7.09 -3.79 -20.89
CA ARG A 71 6.64 -5.17 -21.11
C ARG A 71 5.11 -5.27 -21.06
N ALA A 72 4.47 -4.67 -20.06
CA ALA A 72 3.01 -4.65 -19.96
C ALA A 72 2.36 -3.95 -21.16
N ASN A 73 2.90 -2.81 -21.58
CA ASN A 73 2.44 -2.07 -22.76
C ASN A 73 2.53 -2.92 -24.04
N ASP A 74 3.64 -3.62 -24.24
CA ASP A 74 3.90 -4.46 -25.41
C ASP A 74 3.03 -5.73 -25.44
N GLU A 75 2.86 -6.37 -24.30
CA GLU A 75 2.06 -7.60 -24.17
C GLU A 75 0.56 -7.31 -24.30
N GLU A 76 0.07 -6.27 -23.63
CA GLU A 76 -1.35 -5.93 -23.56
C GLU A 76 -1.79 -4.93 -24.65
N LYS A 77 -0.86 -4.45 -25.47
CA LYS A 77 -1.09 -3.49 -26.57
C LYS A 77 -1.79 -2.21 -26.10
N TRP A 78 -1.36 -1.67 -24.96
CA TRP A 78 -1.97 -0.45 -24.39
C TRP A 78 -1.71 0.81 -25.21
N GLY A 79 -0.67 0.84 -26.04
CA GLY A 79 -0.39 1.95 -26.95
C GLY A 79 0.25 3.16 -26.27
N ILE A 80 0.88 2.98 -25.11
CA ILE A 80 1.74 3.99 -24.48
C ILE A 80 2.94 4.23 -25.41
N ASN A 81 3.19 5.49 -25.74
CA ASN A 81 4.22 5.88 -26.70
C ASN A 81 5.60 6.03 -26.02
N GLU A 82 6.66 6.14 -26.83
CA GLU A 82 8.02 6.30 -26.32
C GLU A 82 8.22 7.62 -25.56
N ASP A 83 7.58 8.71 -26.01
CA ASP A 83 7.68 10.02 -25.38
C ASP A 83 7.16 9.99 -23.92
N ASP A 84 6.13 9.19 -23.64
CA ASP A 84 5.64 8.95 -22.28
C ASP A 84 6.68 8.23 -21.43
N PHE A 85 7.38 7.24 -21.96
CA PHE A 85 8.46 6.57 -21.23
C PHE A 85 9.64 7.50 -20.95
N VAL A 86 10.03 8.33 -21.90
CA VAL A 86 11.06 9.35 -21.73
C VAL A 86 10.64 10.33 -20.62
N ARG A 87 9.43 10.88 -20.70
CA ARG A 87 8.89 11.78 -19.68
C ARG A 87 8.84 11.13 -18.29
N LEU A 88 8.43 9.86 -18.20
CA LEU A 88 8.39 9.16 -16.91
C LEU A 88 9.79 8.93 -16.35
N ALA A 89 10.79 8.61 -17.18
CA ALA A 89 12.18 8.50 -16.73
C ALA A 89 12.70 9.84 -16.16
N GLU A 90 12.38 10.96 -16.79
CA GLU A 90 12.80 12.30 -16.35
C GLU A 90 12.09 12.79 -15.09
N THR A 91 10.84 12.39 -14.89
CA THR A 91 9.97 12.91 -13.82
C THR A 91 9.80 11.97 -12.62
N ALA A 92 10.57 10.88 -12.57
CA ALA A 92 10.45 9.87 -11.52
C ALA A 92 10.77 10.46 -10.13
N PRO A 93 9.82 10.43 -9.17
CA PRO A 93 10.11 10.86 -7.82
C PRO A 93 11.10 9.89 -7.17
N ALA A 94 11.82 10.36 -6.14
CA ALA A 94 12.62 9.47 -5.30
C ALA A 94 11.76 8.36 -4.68
N TRP A 95 12.37 7.22 -4.34
CA TRP A 95 11.66 6.18 -3.62
C TRP A 95 11.17 6.74 -2.26
N PRO A 96 9.88 6.58 -1.91
CA PRO A 96 9.33 7.23 -0.74
C PRO A 96 9.84 6.55 0.55
N ARG A 97 10.03 7.36 1.60
CA ARG A 97 10.38 6.84 2.93
C ARG A 97 9.22 6.02 3.53
N GLY A 98 9.55 4.88 4.10
CA GLY A 98 8.65 4.06 4.90
C GLY A 98 8.46 2.66 4.32
N LYS A 99 8.35 1.68 5.22
CA LYS A 99 8.29 0.25 4.88
C LYS A 99 7.13 -0.14 3.96
N HIS A 100 6.04 0.64 3.99
CA HIS A 100 4.83 0.41 3.22
C HIS A 100 4.53 1.54 2.23
N ALA A 101 5.51 2.41 1.99
CA ALA A 101 5.42 3.46 1.00
C ALA A 101 5.95 2.98 -0.36
N TYR A 102 5.22 3.25 -1.43
CA TYR A 102 5.54 2.80 -2.77
C TYR A 102 5.47 3.95 -3.76
N ARG A 103 6.47 4.05 -4.63
CA ARG A 103 6.35 4.76 -5.90
C ARG A 103 5.76 3.79 -6.92
N SER A 104 4.71 4.19 -7.62
CA SER A 104 4.06 3.39 -8.67
C SER A 104 3.45 4.30 -9.74
N PHE A 105 2.55 3.79 -10.57
CA PHE A 105 1.88 4.58 -11.60
C PHE A 105 0.38 4.70 -11.35
N ARG A 106 -0.19 5.82 -11.79
CA ARG A 106 -1.58 5.92 -12.21
C ARG A 106 -1.60 5.73 -13.72
N ILE A 107 -2.36 4.75 -14.18
CA ILE A 107 -2.49 4.45 -15.62
C ILE A 107 -3.98 4.33 -15.93
N ARG A 108 -4.49 5.26 -16.71
CA ARG A 108 -5.91 5.36 -17.06
C ARG A 108 -6.07 5.41 -18.57
N PHE A 109 -7.09 4.70 -19.04
CA PHE A 109 -7.46 4.65 -20.44
C PHE A 109 -8.89 5.17 -20.60
N GLY A 110 -9.16 5.85 -21.73
CA GLY A 110 -10.48 6.41 -22.03
C GLY A 110 -10.92 7.47 -21.02
N GLU A 111 -12.17 7.90 -21.14
CA GLU A 111 -12.75 8.96 -20.31
C GLU A 111 -14.05 8.49 -19.66
N GLU A 112 -14.37 9.09 -18.51
CA GLU A 112 -15.67 8.93 -17.86
C GLU A 112 -16.02 7.45 -17.58
N ASP A 113 -17.29 7.07 -17.76
CA ASP A 113 -17.80 5.75 -17.41
C ASP A 113 -17.11 4.63 -18.19
N GLU A 114 -16.96 4.79 -19.51
CA GLU A 114 -16.28 3.81 -20.36
C GLU A 114 -14.78 3.71 -20.03
N GLY A 115 -14.15 4.84 -19.70
CA GLY A 115 -12.75 4.90 -19.31
C GLY A 115 -12.48 4.18 -17.99
N VAL A 116 -13.34 4.37 -16.99
CA VAL A 116 -13.26 3.66 -15.72
C VAL A 116 -13.33 2.15 -15.96
N ALA A 117 -14.31 1.71 -16.75
CA ALA A 117 -14.49 0.29 -17.03
C ALA A 117 -13.29 -0.31 -17.78
N LYS A 118 -12.86 0.35 -18.86
CA LYS A 118 -11.69 -0.05 -19.65
C LYS A 118 -10.42 -0.13 -18.81
N THR A 119 -10.20 0.84 -17.93
CA THR A 119 -9.04 0.90 -17.04
C THR A 119 -9.04 -0.25 -16.04
N PHE A 120 -10.18 -0.52 -15.42
CA PHE A 120 -10.32 -1.62 -14.48
C PHE A 120 -10.00 -2.97 -15.12
N GLU A 121 -10.61 -3.29 -16.28
CA GLU A 121 -10.37 -4.58 -16.94
C GLU A 121 -8.95 -4.73 -17.45
N ALA A 122 -8.34 -3.65 -17.95
CA ALA A 122 -6.94 -3.68 -18.39
C ALA A 122 -6.00 -4.08 -17.24
N HIS A 123 -6.17 -3.49 -16.05
CA HIS A 123 -5.33 -3.83 -14.90
C HIS A 123 -5.65 -5.19 -14.32
N VAL A 124 -6.92 -5.59 -14.27
CA VAL A 124 -7.34 -6.92 -13.82
C VAL A 124 -6.78 -8.01 -14.74
N ALA A 125 -6.84 -7.81 -16.06
CA ALA A 125 -6.22 -8.71 -17.04
C ALA A 125 -4.71 -8.79 -16.83
N ARG A 126 -4.05 -7.67 -16.54
CA ARG A 126 -2.61 -7.66 -16.24
C ARG A 126 -2.26 -8.43 -14.97
N ILE A 127 -3.02 -8.24 -13.88
CA ILE A 127 -2.86 -9.02 -12.65
C ILE A 127 -3.03 -10.51 -12.98
N LYS A 128 -4.08 -10.89 -13.71
CA LYS A 128 -4.31 -12.26 -14.13
C LYS A 128 -3.13 -12.84 -14.93
N SER A 129 -2.52 -12.07 -15.82
CA SER A 129 -1.33 -12.47 -16.58
C SER A 129 -0.13 -12.75 -15.66
N ILE A 130 0.16 -11.85 -14.71
CA ILE A 130 1.27 -12.00 -13.75
C ILE A 130 1.09 -13.18 -12.79
N PHE A 131 -0.14 -13.46 -12.38
CA PHE A 131 -0.45 -14.51 -11.40
C PHE A 131 -0.90 -15.83 -12.04
N THR A 132 -1.09 -15.86 -13.35
CA THR A 132 -1.64 -16.98 -14.15
C THR A 132 -3.08 -17.37 -13.78
N GLU A 133 -3.76 -18.12 -14.65
CA GLU A 133 -5.14 -18.61 -14.40
C GLU A 133 -5.29 -19.34 -13.06
N LYS A 134 -4.27 -20.09 -12.65
CA LYS A 134 -4.33 -20.92 -11.42
C LYS A 134 -4.08 -20.12 -10.16
N GLY A 135 -3.33 -19.01 -10.26
CA GLY A 135 -2.93 -18.15 -9.15
C GLY A 135 -3.76 -16.88 -9.02
N PHE A 136 -4.79 -16.71 -9.85
CA PHE A 136 -5.68 -15.56 -9.86
C PHE A 136 -7.13 -16.01 -9.74
N TRP A 137 -7.92 -15.25 -8.97
CA TRP A 137 -9.37 -15.37 -8.99
C TRP A 137 -10.01 -13.98 -8.87
N ARG A 138 -11.06 -13.75 -9.64
CA ARG A 138 -11.89 -12.56 -9.57
C ARG A 138 -13.30 -12.98 -9.21
N TRP A 139 -13.94 -12.23 -8.31
CA TRP A 139 -15.36 -12.45 -8.05
C TRP A 139 -16.16 -12.24 -9.32
N GLU A 140 -16.98 -13.23 -9.68
CA GLU A 140 -17.76 -13.27 -10.93
C GLU A 140 -18.78 -12.13 -11.08
N HIS A 141 -19.09 -11.42 -10.00
CA HIS A 141 -19.95 -10.25 -10.06
C HIS A 141 -19.19 -8.93 -10.20
N LEU A 142 -17.86 -8.96 -9.99
CA LEU A 142 -16.98 -7.81 -10.12
C LEU A 142 -16.45 -7.66 -11.55
N HIS A 143 -17.36 -7.39 -12.47
CA HIS A 143 -17.05 -7.02 -13.86
C HIS A 143 -17.25 -5.53 -14.08
N SER A 144 -16.44 -4.93 -14.96
CA SER A 144 -16.60 -3.53 -15.34
C SER A 144 -17.77 -3.33 -16.32
N GLY A 145 -18.98 -3.26 -15.80
CA GLY A 145 -20.06 -2.56 -16.48
C GLY A 145 -20.09 -1.11 -16.03
N VAL A 146 -20.51 -0.19 -16.90
CA VAL A 146 -20.81 1.22 -16.52
C VAL A 146 -21.78 1.26 -15.32
N GLU A 147 -22.68 0.30 -15.23
CA GLU A 147 -23.65 0.16 -14.13
C GLU A 147 -23.11 -0.62 -12.92
N ARG A 148 -21.86 -1.11 -12.97
CA ARG A 148 -21.29 -2.04 -11.97
C ARG A 148 -20.12 -1.48 -11.19
N LEU A 149 -19.38 -0.54 -11.75
CA LEU A 149 -18.21 0.04 -11.12
C LEU A 149 -18.16 1.54 -11.36
N ARG A 150 -17.86 2.31 -10.32
CA ARG A 150 -17.61 3.75 -10.43
C ARG A 150 -16.51 4.21 -9.50
N LEU A 151 -15.96 5.38 -9.78
CA LEU A 151 -15.07 6.09 -8.87
C LEU A 151 -15.88 6.78 -7.76
N LEU A 152 -15.35 6.73 -6.54
CA LEU A 152 -15.90 7.41 -5.36
C LEU A 152 -16.05 8.93 -5.60
N ASN A 153 -15.10 9.52 -6.32
CA ASN A 153 -15.11 10.96 -6.65
C ASN A 153 -15.96 11.27 -7.90
N GLY A 154 -16.64 10.27 -8.47
CA GLY A 154 -17.39 10.38 -9.71
C GLY A 154 -16.54 10.13 -10.96
N ASN A 155 -17.12 9.45 -11.94
CA ASN A 155 -16.44 9.00 -13.15
C ASN A 155 -15.98 10.16 -14.04
N HIS A 156 -16.62 11.34 -13.97
CA HIS A 156 -16.18 12.56 -14.66
C HIS A 156 -14.73 12.97 -14.31
N THR A 157 -14.19 12.51 -13.17
CA THR A 157 -12.80 12.72 -12.76
C THR A 157 -11.80 11.79 -13.46
N HIS A 158 -12.29 10.79 -14.20
CA HIS A 158 -11.48 9.84 -14.95
C HIS A 158 -11.09 10.42 -16.31
N LYS A 159 -9.78 10.63 -16.48
CA LYS A 159 -9.17 11.05 -17.73
C LYS A 159 -7.97 10.15 -18.04
N PRO A 160 -7.67 9.91 -19.32
CA PRO A 160 -6.55 9.07 -19.70
C PRO A 160 -5.25 9.76 -19.27
N VAL A 161 -4.42 9.02 -18.54
CA VAL A 161 -3.18 9.56 -17.99
C VAL A 161 -2.21 8.43 -17.72
N ILE A 162 -0.93 8.74 -17.84
CA ILE A 162 0.14 7.93 -17.27
C ILE A 162 1.11 8.82 -16.49
N GLU A 163 1.14 8.63 -15.18
CA GLU A 163 1.91 9.47 -14.26
C GLU A 163 2.42 8.66 -13.06
N TRP A 164 3.49 9.16 -12.45
CA TRP A 164 3.98 8.64 -11.18
C TRP A 164 3.04 9.01 -10.04
N VAL A 165 2.85 8.07 -9.12
CA VAL A 165 2.16 8.28 -7.86
C VAL A 165 2.99 7.73 -6.70
N VAL A 166 2.77 8.31 -5.53
CA VAL A 166 3.30 7.78 -4.28
C VAL A 166 2.13 7.36 -3.41
N ALA A 167 2.17 6.15 -2.87
CA ALA A 167 1.11 5.61 -2.01
C ALA A 167 1.68 5.04 -0.72
N ASP A 168 0.86 5.04 0.33
CA ASP A 168 1.09 4.29 1.55
C ASP A 168 0.08 3.15 1.67
N LEU A 169 0.56 1.91 1.74
CA LEU A 169 -0.28 0.72 1.71
C LEU A 169 -0.74 0.26 3.09
N ASP A 170 -0.21 0.79 4.19
CA ASP A 170 -0.57 0.32 5.54
C ASP A 170 -1.41 1.36 6.31
N THR A 171 -1.94 2.37 5.61
CA THR A 171 -2.79 3.38 6.23
C THR A 171 -4.17 2.85 6.59
N HIS A 172 -4.71 3.40 7.68
CA HIS A 172 -6.09 3.17 8.12
C HIS A 172 -6.45 1.69 8.33
N ARG A 173 -5.47 0.86 8.70
CA ARG A 173 -5.71 -0.55 9.02
C ARG A 173 -6.67 -0.71 10.20
N LYS A 174 -6.42 0.02 11.29
CA LYS A 174 -7.34 0.10 12.44
C LYS A 174 -8.26 1.30 12.24
N ARG A 175 -9.49 1.04 11.80
CA ARG A 175 -10.51 2.04 11.45
C ARG A 175 -11.89 1.55 11.90
N ASP A 176 -12.82 2.48 12.11
CA ASP A 176 -14.21 2.13 12.46
C ASP A 176 -14.99 1.60 11.25
N SER A 177 -14.65 2.05 10.04
CA SER A 177 -15.19 1.55 8.78
C SER A 177 -14.36 2.07 7.60
N ILE A 178 -14.48 1.46 6.43
CA ILE A 178 -13.87 1.99 5.19
C ILE A 178 -14.44 3.38 4.87
N THR A 179 -15.74 3.59 5.10
CA THR A 179 -16.41 4.87 4.85
C THR A 179 -15.81 6.02 5.66
N ALA A 180 -15.38 5.76 6.90
CA ALA A 180 -14.83 6.78 7.78
C ALA A 180 -13.46 7.33 7.33
N VAL A 181 -12.73 6.58 6.49
CA VAL A 181 -11.34 6.88 6.13
C VAL A 181 -11.11 7.02 4.62
N ARG A 182 -12.06 6.59 3.79
CA ARG A 182 -11.96 6.74 2.34
C ARG A 182 -12.27 8.17 1.91
N GLY A 183 -11.71 8.59 0.78
CA GLY A 183 -11.94 9.93 0.24
C GLY A 183 -11.16 10.16 -1.05
N SER A 184 -10.88 11.43 -1.35
CA SER A 184 -10.28 11.81 -2.63
C SER A 184 -8.87 11.25 -2.87
N LYS A 185 -8.15 10.90 -1.80
CA LYS A 185 -6.82 10.29 -1.86
C LYS A 185 -6.85 8.75 -1.81
N SER A 186 -8.02 8.12 -1.69
CA SER A 186 -8.10 6.66 -1.70
C SER A 186 -7.68 6.10 -3.05
N LEU A 187 -6.90 5.03 -3.04
CA LEU A 187 -6.46 4.37 -4.26
C LEU A 187 -7.66 3.72 -4.97
N ALA A 188 -7.69 3.84 -6.29
CA ALA A 188 -8.59 3.13 -7.19
C ALA A 188 -7.75 2.25 -8.13
N ASP A 189 -7.55 2.68 -9.37
CA ASP A 189 -6.72 2.02 -10.37
C ASP A 189 -5.26 1.88 -9.94
N GLU A 190 -4.75 2.81 -9.13
CA GLU A 190 -3.37 2.80 -8.64
C GLU A 190 -3.07 1.56 -7.79
N LEU A 191 -4.05 1.05 -7.02
CA LEU A 191 -3.85 -0.18 -6.26
C LEU A 191 -3.71 -1.40 -7.20
N LEU A 192 -4.47 -1.43 -8.29
CA LEU A 192 -4.39 -2.51 -9.26
C LEU A 192 -3.04 -2.49 -9.98
N VAL A 193 -2.51 -1.29 -10.28
CA VAL A 193 -1.14 -1.12 -10.79
C VAL A 193 -0.11 -1.65 -9.80
N ILE A 194 -0.22 -1.28 -8.52
CA ILE A 194 0.66 -1.81 -7.48
C ILE A 194 0.61 -3.34 -7.42
N ALA A 195 -0.58 -3.93 -7.58
CA ALA A 195 -0.75 -5.37 -7.48
C ALA A 195 -0.01 -6.16 -8.56
N TRP A 196 0.01 -5.68 -9.81
CA TRP A 196 0.77 -6.33 -10.88
C TRP A 196 2.22 -5.87 -10.98
N MET A 197 2.56 -4.67 -10.52
CA MET A 197 3.93 -4.13 -10.49
C MET A 197 4.77 -4.78 -9.39
N PHE A 198 4.18 -5.04 -8.22
CA PHE A 198 4.86 -5.61 -7.06
C PHE A 198 4.24 -6.96 -6.66
N PRO A 199 4.30 -7.99 -7.52
CA PRO A 199 3.58 -9.23 -7.28
C PRO A 199 4.06 -9.96 -6.02
N ASP A 200 5.35 -9.87 -5.68
CA ASP A 200 5.89 -10.50 -4.47
C ASP A 200 5.39 -9.84 -3.19
N ARG A 201 5.03 -8.55 -3.24
CA ARG A 201 4.32 -7.91 -2.13
C ARG A 201 2.94 -8.52 -1.95
N ILE A 202 2.19 -8.69 -3.03
CA ILE A 202 0.84 -9.28 -2.94
C ILE A 202 0.91 -10.71 -2.43
N ARG A 203 1.87 -11.53 -2.90
CA ARG A 203 2.07 -12.92 -2.42
C ARG A 203 2.44 -13.01 -0.94
N ALA A 204 2.99 -11.95 -0.37
CA ALA A 204 3.44 -11.90 1.01
C ALA A 204 2.36 -11.42 1.99
N ILE A 205 1.17 -11.05 1.50
CA ILE A 205 0.03 -10.70 2.38
C ILE A 205 -0.24 -11.88 3.32
N ASP A 206 -0.12 -11.62 4.62
CA ASP A 206 -0.23 -12.59 5.70
C ASP A 206 -1.31 -12.20 6.74
N TYR A 207 -1.96 -11.05 6.54
CA TYR A 207 -3.01 -10.48 7.39
C TYR A 207 -2.57 -10.11 8.81
N ASP A 208 -1.32 -10.38 9.19
CA ASP A 208 -0.72 -9.97 10.47
C ASP A 208 0.21 -8.77 10.26
N LYS A 209 1.23 -8.90 9.43
CA LYS A 209 2.20 -7.85 9.14
C LYS A 209 1.90 -7.11 7.86
N LEU A 210 1.37 -7.83 6.87
CA LEU A 210 1.03 -7.28 5.56
C LEU A 210 -0.48 -7.46 5.32
N PRO A 211 -1.27 -6.38 5.39
CA PRO A 211 -2.71 -6.47 5.24
C PRO A 211 -3.14 -6.72 3.79
N GLY A 212 -4.37 -7.21 3.62
CA GLY A 212 -5.10 -7.05 2.36
C GLY A 212 -5.40 -5.57 2.09
N LEU A 213 -5.66 -5.19 0.85
CA LEU A 213 -5.64 -3.79 0.43
C LEU A 213 -6.96 -3.40 -0.24
N PHE A 214 -7.69 -2.43 0.31
CA PHE A 214 -8.87 -1.86 -0.34
C PHE A 214 -8.50 -0.85 -1.42
N ALA A 215 -9.02 -1.01 -2.63
CA ALA A 215 -9.08 0.03 -3.65
C ALA A 215 -10.28 0.94 -3.36
N ALA A 216 -10.23 1.66 -2.23
CA ALA A 216 -11.37 2.41 -1.69
C ALA A 216 -11.80 3.64 -2.51
N GLY A 217 -11.09 3.95 -3.59
CA GLY A 217 -11.53 4.88 -4.62
C GLY A 217 -12.55 4.27 -5.60
N TYR A 218 -12.75 2.94 -5.59
CA TYR A 218 -13.83 2.28 -6.33
C TYR A 218 -15.06 2.00 -5.47
N GLU A 219 -16.23 2.03 -6.11
CA GLU A 219 -17.48 1.50 -5.59
C GLU A 219 -18.07 0.51 -6.59
N SER A 220 -18.53 -0.64 -6.09
CA SER A 220 -19.23 -1.66 -6.85
C SER A 220 -20.73 -1.61 -6.56
N SER A 221 -21.53 -1.72 -7.62
CA SER A 221 -22.99 -1.71 -7.53
C SER A 221 -23.56 -3.06 -7.09
N VAL A 222 -22.76 -4.14 -7.16
CA VAL A 222 -23.25 -5.48 -6.86
C VAL A 222 -23.20 -5.74 -5.35
N PRO A 223 -24.35 -5.93 -4.69
CA PRO A 223 -24.39 -6.28 -3.28
C PRO A 223 -23.88 -7.71 -3.08
N GLU A 224 -23.10 -7.93 -2.03
CA GLU A 224 -22.61 -9.27 -1.65
C GLU A 224 -23.78 -10.18 -1.20
N ASP A 225 -24.85 -9.61 -0.61
CA ASP A 225 -25.99 -10.36 -0.04
C ASP A 225 -27.34 -9.60 -0.12
N GLY A 226 -27.67 -8.96 -1.25
CA GLY A 226 -28.94 -8.22 -1.40
C GLY A 226 -29.02 -6.90 -0.60
N GLY A 227 -27.89 -6.37 -0.16
CA GLY A 227 -27.75 -5.04 0.43
C GLY A 227 -27.92 -3.89 -0.58
N GLU A 228 -27.69 -2.66 -0.11
CA GLU A 228 -27.86 -1.47 -0.96
C GLU A 228 -26.78 -1.40 -2.05
N VAL A 229 -27.18 -0.91 -3.23
CA VAL A 229 -26.30 -0.67 -4.37
C VAL A 229 -25.21 0.35 -3.98
N TRP A 230 -23.99 0.16 -4.49
CA TRP A 230 -22.83 1.05 -4.28
C TRP A 230 -22.25 1.07 -2.86
N ARG A 231 -22.46 -0.01 -2.09
CA ARG A 231 -21.82 -0.19 -0.78
C ARG A 231 -20.54 -0.99 -0.84
N SER A 232 -20.38 -1.84 -1.85
CA SER A 232 -19.25 -2.74 -1.96
C SER A 232 -18.00 -1.99 -2.43
N VAL A 233 -16.87 -2.24 -1.79
CA VAL A 233 -15.56 -1.63 -2.09
C VAL A 233 -14.62 -2.70 -2.58
N VAL A 234 -13.96 -2.44 -3.72
CA VAL A 234 -13.01 -3.38 -4.31
C VAL A 234 -11.79 -3.55 -3.40
N PHE A 235 -11.25 -4.75 -3.33
CA PHE A 235 -9.99 -5.03 -2.66
C PHE A 235 -9.20 -6.14 -3.32
N VAL A 236 -7.90 -6.12 -3.04
CA VAL A 236 -6.92 -7.13 -3.47
C VAL A 236 -6.38 -7.82 -2.22
N ASN A 237 -6.38 -9.15 -2.22
CA ASN A 237 -5.75 -9.93 -1.16
C ASN A 237 -5.07 -11.19 -1.71
N PHE A 238 -4.44 -11.96 -0.81
CA PHE A 238 -3.84 -13.24 -1.15
C PHE A 238 -4.36 -14.34 -0.24
N ASN A 239 -4.99 -15.35 -0.80
CA ASN A 239 -5.44 -16.51 -0.05
C ASN A 239 -4.29 -17.53 0.06
N CYS A 240 -3.73 -17.67 1.26
CA CYS A 240 -2.62 -18.59 1.53
C CYS A 240 -3.00 -20.07 1.33
N GLY A 241 -4.26 -20.44 1.58
CA GLY A 241 -4.73 -21.82 1.49
C GLY A 241 -4.74 -22.35 0.06
N CYS A 242 -5.22 -21.55 -0.91
CA CYS A 242 -5.23 -21.92 -2.32
C CYS A 242 -4.11 -21.26 -3.15
N ARG A 243 -3.27 -20.41 -2.51
CA ARG A 243 -2.18 -19.64 -3.12
C ARG A 243 -2.62 -18.78 -4.30
N ARG A 244 -3.72 -18.04 -4.12
CA ARG A 244 -4.31 -17.19 -5.16
C ARG A 244 -4.42 -15.74 -4.73
N VAL A 245 -4.19 -14.84 -5.68
CA VAL A 245 -4.57 -13.43 -5.54
C VAL A 245 -6.05 -13.30 -5.86
N TYR A 246 -6.81 -12.65 -4.98
CA TYR A 246 -8.20 -12.34 -5.21
C TYR A 246 -8.40 -10.85 -5.51
N VAL A 247 -9.25 -10.57 -6.50
CA VAL A 247 -9.83 -9.24 -6.75
C VAL A 247 -11.34 -9.37 -6.53
N ILE A 248 -11.80 -8.85 -5.40
CA ILE A 248 -13.17 -9.00 -4.90
C ILE A 248 -13.69 -7.69 -4.32
N ALA A 249 -14.89 -7.69 -3.76
CA ALA A 249 -15.45 -6.52 -3.08
C ALA A 249 -16.08 -6.92 -1.74
N ARG A 250 -16.16 -5.97 -0.80
CA ARG A 250 -16.79 -6.14 0.53
C ARG A 250 -17.51 -4.85 0.92
N ASP A 251 -18.54 -4.93 1.76
CA ASP A 251 -19.27 -3.75 2.25
C ASP A 251 -18.33 -2.70 2.90
N ARG A 252 -18.55 -1.43 2.55
CA ARG A 252 -17.83 -0.25 3.06
C ARG A 252 -17.95 -0.02 4.58
N SER A 253 -18.84 -0.74 5.27
CA SER A 253 -18.94 -0.75 6.73
C SER A 253 -17.90 -1.65 7.40
N SER A 254 -17.14 -2.45 6.64
CA SER A 254 -16.11 -3.33 7.19
C SER A 254 -15.07 -2.55 8.01
N ASP A 255 -14.90 -2.95 9.26
CA ASP A 255 -13.89 -2.49 10.22
C ASP A 255 -12.69 -3.45 10.33
N ASP A 256 -12.75 -4.58 9.60
CA ASP A 256 -11.73 -5.64 9.59
C ASP A 256 -10.30 -5.09 9.47
N SER A 257 -9.55 -5.29 10.55
CA SER A 257 -8.17 -4.84 10.71
C SER A 257 -7.16 -5.69 9.95
N ASP A 258 -7.56 -6.80 9.34
CA ASP A 258 -6.69 -7.60 8.48
C ASP A 258 -6.48 -6.92 7.12
N PHE A 259 -7.21 -5.83 6.86
CA PHE A 259 -7.17 -5.05 5.63
C PHE A 259 -6.85 -3.59 5.93
N SER A 260 -6.14 -2.93 5.03
CA SER A 260 -5.89 -1.48 5.08
C SER A 260 -6.72 -0.74 4.04
N VAL A 261 -6.84 0.58 4.23
CA VAL A 261 -7.39 1.50 3.23
C VAL A 261 -6.25 2.45 2.83
N PRO A 262 -5.44 2.06 1.83
CA PRO A 262 -4.33 2.85 1.31
C PRO A 262 -4.75 4.23 0.83
N VAL A 263 -3.81 5.18 0.93
CA VAL A 263 -3.97 6.53 0.36
C VAL A 263 -2.77 6.97 -0.46
N LEU A 264 -3.03 7.82 -1.45
CA LEU A 264 -2.03 8.58 -2.15
C LEU A 264 -1.39 9.57 -1.18
N ARG A 265 -0.05 9.61 -1.19
CA ARG A 265 0.71 10.66 -0.52
C ARG A 265 0.80 11.87 -1.44
N GLU A 266 0.94 13.04 -0.83
CA GLU A 266 1.34 14.20 -1.60
C GLU A 266 2.72 13.92 -2.18
N SER A 267 2.83 14.00 -3.52
CA SER A 267 4.14 14.01 -4.16
C SER A 267 4.91 15.18 -3.56
N PRO A 268 6.16 15.03 -3.12
CA PRO A 268 6.98 16.19 -2.87
C PRO A 268 6.94 17.01 -4.15
N ALA A 269 6.45 18.25 -4.05
CA ALA A 269 6.41 19.16 -5.17
C ALA A 269 7.77 19.10 -5.85
N LEU A 270 7.79 18.79 -7.16
CA LEU A 270 8.98 18.99 -7.98
C LEU A 270 9.37 20.45 -7.73
N GLY A 271 10.48 20.64 -7.02
CA GLY A 271 10.91 21.96 -6.57
C GLY A 271 10.90 22.92 -7.76
N THR A 272 10.17 24.02 -7.61
CA THR A 272 10.30 25.20 -8.45
C THR A 272 11.72 25.75 -8.38
#